data_AF-A0A6B3HTP2-F1
#
_entry.id   AF-A0A6B3HTP2-F1
#
_cell.length_a   1.000
_cell.length_b   1.000
_cell.length_c   1.000
_cell.angle_alpha   90.00
_cell.angle_beta   90.00
_cell.angle_gamma   90.00
#
_symmetry.space_group_name_H-M   'P 1'
#
loop_
_entity.id
_entity.type
_entity.pdbx_description
1 polymer ?
#
loop_
_entity_poly.entity_id
_entity_poly.type
_entity_poly.pdbx_seq_one_letter_code
_entity_poly.pdbx_strand_id
1 'polypeptide(L)'
;MPAPATGSLYGDVRAVLELAAYALRHPVASQVIPDLLVEAARNPEISEAIKAALLDQQQGVAAVVVREAVARGELPEGSDPDRALDLIVGPLYWRLVVVRGELPKGYLDDLAASAVAALRHG
;
A
#
# COMPACT_ATOMS: atom_id res chain seq x y z
N MET A 1 -8.52 5.89 5.93
CA MET A 1 -9.37 6.38 4.82
C MET A 1 -10.16 5.19 4.29
N PRO A 2 -11.43 5.34 3.91
CA PRO A 2 -12.19 4.22 3.35
C PRO A 2 -11.48 3.71 2.09
N ALA A 3 -11.49 2.40 1.90
CA ALA A 3 -10.85 1.83 0.71
C ALA A 3 -11.62 2.22 -0.56
N PRO A 4 -10.92 2.31 -1.70
CA PRO A 4 -11.58 2.55 -2.97
C PRO A 4 -12.57 1.43 -3.30
N ALA A 5 -13.70 1.81 -3.89
CA ALA A 5 -14.73 0.89 -4.39
C ALA A 5 -15.00 1.22 -5.86
N THR A 6 -13.96 1.12 -6.69
CA THR A 6 -14.00 1.44 -8.12
C THR A 6 -14.73 0.38 -8.94
N GLY A 7 -14.99 -0.79 -8.33
CA GLY A 7 -15.65 -1.93 -8.97
C GLY A 7 -14.69 -2.93 -9.63
N SER A 8 -13.37 -2.75 -9.49
CA SER A 8 -12.37 -3.72 -9.95
C SER A 8 -11.13 -3.70 -9.07
N LEU A 9 -10.45 -4.84 -8.93
CA LEU A 9 -9.19 -4.93 -8.19
C LEU A 9 -8.14 -3.95 -8.75
N TYR A 10 -8.03 -3.85 -10.08
CA TYR A 10 -7.10 -2.92 -10.72
C TYR A 10 -7.40 -1.47 -10.34
N GLY A 11 -8.66 -1.03 -10.46
CA GLY A 11 -9.05 0.33 -10.11
C GLY A 11 -8.84 0.62 -8.63
N ASP A 12 -9.12 -0.36 -7.77
CA ASP A 12 -8.93 -0.20 -6.32
C ASP A 12 -7.46 -0.04 -5.97
N VAL A 13 -6.60 -0.94 -6.48
CA VAL A 13 -5.13 -0.85 -6.33
C VAL A 13 -4.59 0.47 -6.88
N ARG A 14 -5.04 0.88 -8.08
CA ARG A 14 -4.58 2.11 -8.72
C ARG A 14 -4.97 3.36 -7.92
N ALA A 15 -6.15 3.37 -7.31
CA ALA A 15 -6.60 4.45 -6.45
C ALA A 15 -5.83 4.50 -5.11
N VAL A 16 -5.52 3.33 -4.52
CA VAL A 16 -4.63 3.26 -3.33
C VAL A 16 -3.26 3.82 -3.64
N LEU A 17 -2.67 3.43 -4.78
CA LEU A 17 -1.37 3.92 -5.24
C LEU A 17 -1.36 5.44 -5.45
N GLU A 18 -2.43 6.01 -5.99
CA GLU A 18 -2.55 7.45 -6.18
C GLU A 18 -2.53 8.21 -4.85
N LEU A 19 -3.35 7.73 -3.92
CA LEU A 19 -3.49 8.32 -2.60
C LEU A 19 -2.21 8.21 -1.79
N ALA A 20 -1.56 7.04 -1.83
CA ALA A 20 -0.25 6.83 -1.21
C ALA A 20 0.82 7.73 -1.85
N ALA A 21 0.84 7.87 -3.18
CA ALA A 21 1.80 8.73 -3.87
C ALA A 21 1.59 10.21 -3.51
N TYR A 22 0.35 10.64 -3.36
CA TYR A 22 0.03 11.98 -2.87
C TYR A 22 0.53 12.19 -1.43
N ALA A 23 0.21 11.26 -0.53
CA ALA A 23 0.61 11.34 0.87
C ALA A 23 2.14 11.33 1.05
N LEU A 24 2.85 10.45 0.36
CA LEU A 24 4.31 10.30 0.48
C LEU A 24 5.08 11.49 -0.12
N ARG A 25 4.48 12.22 -1.06
CA ARG A 25 5.06 13.47 -1.61
C ARG A 25 4.76 14.70 -0.76
N HIS A 26 3.88 14.59 0.24
CA HIS A 26 3.58 15.70 1.13
C HIS A 26 4.83 16.12 1.91
N PRO A 27 5.23 17.42 1.93
CA PRO A 27 6.50 17.86 2.52
C PRO A 27 6.69 17.47 3.98
N VAL A 28 5.61 17.48 4.76
CA VAL A 28 5.66 17.06 6.18
C VAL A 28 5.87 15.56 6.30
N ALA A 29 5.19 14.76 5.46
CA ALA A 29 5.31 13.30 5.53
C ALA A 29 6.71 12.83 5.11
N SER A 30 7.26 13.43 4.04
CA SER A 30 8.59 13.07 3.54
C SER A 30 9.73 13.45 4.50
N GLN A 31 9.50 14.40 5.41
CA GLN A 31 10.43 14.77 6.49
C GLN A 31 10.27 13.89 7.73
N VAL A 32 9.04 13.62 8.17
CA VAL A 32 8.77 12.93 9.45
C VAL A 32 8.95 11.41 9.35
N ILE A 33 8.57 10.79 8.23
CA ILE A 33 8.60 9.34 8.09
C ILE A 33 10.01 8.74 8.27
N PRO A 34 11.09 9.30 7.68
CA PRO A 34 12.44 8.78 7.92
C PRO A 34 12.85 8.80 9.39
N ASP A 35 12.60 9.90 10.10
CA ASP A 35 12.94 10.03 11.52
C ASP A 35 12.14 9.05 12.38
N LEU A 36 10.85 8.89 12.09
CA LEU A 36 9.99 7.91 12.75
C LEU A 36 10.49 6.47 12.57
N LEU A 37 11.01 6.12 11.38
CA LEU A 37 11.55 4.79 11.12
C LEU A 37 12.89 4.54 11.80
N VAL A 38 13.73 5.57 11.91
CA VAL A 38 14.96 5.49 12.71
C VAL A 38 14.63 5.22 14.17
N GLU A 39 13.61 5.88 14.71
CA GLU A 39 13.16 5.68 16.07
C GLU A 39 12.52 4.29 16.25
N ALA A 40 11.67 3.85 15.32
CA ALA A 40 11.06 2.52 15.34
C ALA A 40 12.10 1.39 15.34
N ALA A 41 13.25 1.58 14.70
CA ALA A 41 14.34 0.61 14.69
C ALA A 41 15.02 0.44 16.07
N ARG A 42 14.84 1.41 16.98
CA ARG A 42 15.46 1.43 18.32
C ARG A 42 14.44 1.26 19.43
N ASN A 43 13.16 1.51 19.14
CA ASN A 43 12.06 1.46 20.10
C ASN A 43 10.96 0.49 19.63
N PRO A 44 10.87 -0.70 20.25
CA PRO A 44 9.87 -1.70 19.91
C PRO A 44 8.42 -1.20 20.03
N GLU A 45 8.10 -0.34 20.99
CA GLU A 45 6.74 0.18 21.18
C GLU A 45 6.29 1.04 19.99
N ILE A 46 7.20 1.84 19.43
CA ILE A 46 6.95 2.65 18.24
C ILE A 46 6.82 1.77 17.00
N SER A 47 7.67 0.76 16.86
CA SER A 47 7.52 -0.25 15.79
C SER A 47 6.15 -0.93 15.83
N GLU A 48 5.71 -1.39 17.00
CA GLU A 48 4.40 -2.04 17.14
C GLU A 48 3.23 -1.07 16.89
N ALA A 49 3.34 0.19 17.33
CA ALA A 49 2.33 1.20 17.03
C ALA A 49 2.21 1.46 15.51
N ILE A 50 3.33 1.53 14.79
CA ILE A 50 3.35 1.70 13.34
C ILE A 50 2.74 0.47 12.65
N LYS A 51 3.13 -0.74 13.05
CA LYS A 51 2.55 -1.98 12.52
C LYS A 51 1.05 -2.02 12.75
N ALA A 52 0.58 -1.72 13.95
CA ALA A 52 -0.85 -1.70 14.27
C ALA A 52 -1.62 -0.67 13.41
N ALA A 53 -1.02 0.48 13.15
CA ALA A 53 -1.63 1.51 12.31
C ALA A 53 -1.68 1.14 10.81
N LEU A 54 -0.69 0.38 10.31
CA LEU A 54 -0.57 0.01 8.90
C LEU A 54 -1.26 -1.32 8.56
N LEU A 55 -1.19 -2.29 9.47
CA LEU A 55 -1.64 -3.68 9.31
C LEU A 55 -2.96 -3.96 10.02
N ASP A 56 -3.82 -2.95 10.19
CA ASP A 56 -5.17 -3.18 10.70
C ASP A 56 -5.89 -4.19 9.78
N GLN A 57 -6.01 -5.42 10.25
CA GLN A 57 -6.56 -6.55 9.47
C GLN A 57 -8.05 -6.40 9.18
N GLN A 58 -8.77 -5.53 9.91
CA GLN A 58 -10.21 -5.36 9.72
C GLN A 58 -10.53 -4.14 8.84
N GLN A 59 -9.80 -3.04 9.02
CA GLN A 59 -10.09 -1.76 8.36
C GLN A 59 -8.95 -1.20 7.52
N GLY A 60 -7.81 -1.90 7.45
CA GLY A 60 -6.70 -1.55 6.61
C GLY A 60 -7.10 -1.51 5.15
N VAL A 61 -6.54 -0.55 4.41
CA VAL A 61 -6.89 -0.34 3.00
C VAL A 61 -6.65 -1.60 2.15
N ALA A 62 -5.55 -2.33 2.41
CA ALA A 62 -5.25 -3.58 1.73
C ALA A 62 -6.25 -4.70 2.09
N ALA A 63 -6.62 -4.82 3.37
CA ALA A 63 -7.60 -5.81 3.83
C ALA A 63 -8.96 -5.61 3.18
N VAL A 64 -9.42 -4.36 3.07
CA VAL A 64 -10.67 -4.06 2.37
C VAL A 64 -10.54 -4.35 0.87
N VAL A 65 -9.49 -3.88 0.19
CA VAL A 65 -9.30 -4.16 -1.25
C VAL A 65 -9.30 -5.66 -1.53
N VAL A 66 -8.59 -6.45 -0.73
CA VAL A 66 -8.55 -7.90 -0.87
C VAL A 66 -9.92 -8.52 -0.62
N ARG A 67 -10.60 -8.17 0.46
CA ARG A 67 -11.94 -8.71 0.78
C ARG A 67 -12.95 -8.42 -0.33
N GLU A 68 -13.00 -7.18 -0.82
CA GLU A 68 -13.94 -6.81 -1.88
C GLU A 68 -13.58 -7.49 -3.21
N ALA A 69 -12.30 -7.65 -3.52
CA ALA A 69 -11.87 -8.37 -4.72
C ALA A 69 -12.18 -9.88 -4.65
N VAL A 70 -12.03 -10.51 -3.47
CA VAL A 70 -12.47 -11.89 -3.23
C VAL A 70 -13.98 -12.02 -3.39
N ALA A 71 -14.76 -11.08 -2.82
CA ALA A 71 -16.22 -11.07 -2.95
C ALA A 71 -16.69 -10.96 -4.42
N ARG A 72 -15.88 -10.33 -5.28
CA ARG A 72 -16.11 -10.24 -6.73
C ARG A 72 -15.53 -11.41 -7.54
N GLY A 73 -14.82 -12.34 -6.91
CA GLY A 73 -14.14 -13.46 -7.58
C GLY A 73 -12.89 -13.05 -8.37
N GLU A 74 -12.33 -11.86 -8.11
CA GLU A 74 -11.11 -11.38 -8.76
C GLU A 74 -9.82 -11.90 -8.12
N LEU A 75 -9.91 -12.40 -6.88
CA LEU A 75 -8.82 -13.01 -6.10
C LEU A 75 -9.29 -14.34 -5.47
N PRO A 76 -8.37 -15.30 -5.24
CA PRO A 76 -8.67 -16.53 -4.51
C PRO A 76 -9.12 -16.29 -3.07
N GLU A 77 -9.98 -17.16 -2.54
CA GLU A 77 -10.28 -17.20 -1.11
C GLU A 77 -9.00 -17.41 -0.30
N GLY A 78 -8.84 -16.68 0.82
CA GLY A 78 -7.64 -16.74 1.65
C GLY A 78 -6.47 -15.88 1.17
N SER A 79 -6.66 -15.05 0.14
CA SER A 79 -5.67 -14.04 -0.27
C SER A 79 -5.23 -13.18 0.91
N ASP A 80 -3.91 -13.01 1.06
CA ASP A 80 -3.29 -12.35 2.20
C ASP A 80 -3.26 -10.80 2.04
N PRO A 81 -3.96 -10.05 2.90
CA PRO A 81 -3.91 -8.58 2.93
C PRO A 81 -2.51 -7.99 3.11
N ASP A 82 -1.65 -8.64 3.89
CA ASP A 82 -0.32 -8.13 4.20
C ASP A 82 0.57 -8.20 2.95
N ARG A 83 0.51 -9.33 2.24
CA ARG A 83 1.11 -9.46 0.91
C ARG A 83 0.60 -8.41 -0.07
N ALA A 84 -0.70 -8.10 -0.05
CA ALA A 84 -1.25 -7.04 -0.90
C ALA A 84 -0.68 -5.67 -0.54
N LEU A 85 -0.57 -5.34 0.75
CA LEU A 85 0.04 -4.09 1.19
C LEU A 85 1.50 -3.98 0.72
N ASP A 86 2.27 -5.06 0.87
CA ASP A 86 3.68 -5.12 0.45
C ASP A 86 3.83 -4.87 -1.06
N LEU A 87 2.99 -5.51 -1.89
CA LEU A 87 3.06 -5.38 -3.35
C LEU A 87 2.57 -4.02 -3.86
N ILE A 88 1.62 -3.39 -3.15
CA ILE A 88 1.03 -2.12 -3.55
C ILE A 88 1.88 -0.95 -3.04
N VAL A 89 2.10 -0.86 -1.73
CA VAL A 89 2.69 0.32 -1.10
C VAL A 89 4.22 0.22 -1.01
N GLY A 90 4.78 -0.99 -0.86
CA GLY A 90 6.22 -1.21 -0.71
C GLY A 90 7.07 -0.62 -1.83
N PRO A 91 6.82 -0.95 -3.12
CA PRO A 91 7.57 -0.40 -4.24
C PRO A 91 7.47 1.13 -4.36
N LEU A 92 6.32 1.69 -3.99
CA LEU A 92 6.10 3.12 -4.01
C LEU A 92 6.87 3.83 -2.89
N TYR A 93 6.87 3.25 -1.69
CA TYR A 93 7.69 3.71 -0.57
C TYR A 93 9.18 3.70 -0.91
N TRP A 94 9.68 2.60 -1.47
CA TRP A 94 11.08 2.50 -1.92
C TRP A 94 11.45 3.63 -2.89
N ARG A 95 10.62 3.88 -3.90
CA ARG A 95 10.89 4.92 -4.90
C ARG A 95 10.86 6.32 -4.32
N LEU A 96 9.82 6.67 -3.55
CA LEU A 96 9.58 8.05 -3.11
C LEU A 96 10.34 8.43 -1.84
N VAL A 97 10.51 7.50 -0.90
CA VAL A 97 11.06 7.82 0.43
C VAL A 97 12.53 7.41 0.52
N VAL A 98 12.86 6.19 0.07
CA VAL A 98 14.23 5.66 0.15
C VAL A 98 15.11 6.23 -0.96
N VAL A 99 14.72 6.01 -2.22
CA VAL A 99 15.47 6.49 -3.40
C VAL A 99 15.28 7.99 -3.61
N ARG A 100 14.16 8.56 -3.16
CA ARG A 100 13.77 9.96 -3.38
C ARG A 100 13.71 10.34 -4.86
N GLY A 101 13.24 9.40 -5.69
CA GLY A 101 13.10 9.59 -7.12
C GLY A 101 11.73 10.12 -7.52
N GLU A 102 11.66 10.72 -8.71
CA GLU A 102 10.38 11.05 -9.34
C GLU A 102 9.64 9.80 -9.82
N LEU A 103 8.32 9.92 -10.00
CA LEU A 103 7.50 8.90 -10.63
C LEU A 103 7.42 9.19 -12.14
N PRO A 104 7.97 8.32 -13.00
CA PRO A 104 7.77 8.45 -14.44
C PRO A 104 6.29 8.46 -14.81
N LYS A 105 5.98 9.02 -15.98
CA LYS A 105 4.63 8.90 -16.57
C LYS A 105 4.26 7.43 -16.70
N GLY A 106 3.05 7.06 -16.26
CA GLY A 106 2.54 5.69 -16.30
C GLY A 106 2.97 4.79 -15.13
N TYR A 107 3.87 5.25 -14.25
CA TYR A 107 4.43 4.40 -13.20
C TYR A 107 3.38 3.77 -12.28
N LEU A 108 2.34 4.53 -11.89
CA LEU A 108 1.28 4.01 -11.03
C LEU A 108 0.40 2.98 -11.75
N ASP A 109 0.22 3.12 -13.06
CA ASP A 109 -0.57 2.19 -13.87
C ASP A 109 0.21 0.86 -14.05
N ASP A 110 1.50 0.95 -14.36
CA ASP A 110 2.40 -0.21 -14.50
C ASP A 110 2.54 -0.98 -13.17
N LEU A 111 2.68 -0.24 -12.06
CA LEU A 111 2.75 -0.84 -10.73
C LEU A 111 1.41 -1.48 -10.34
N ALA A 112 0.27 -0.84 -10.64
CA ALA A 112 -1.05 -1.42 -10.39
C ALA A 112 -1.23 -2.73 -11.16
N ALA A 113 -0.89 -2.75 -12.46
CA ALA A 113 -0.97 -3.94 -13.29
C ALA A 113 -0.08 -5.06 -12.76
N SER A 114 1.15 -4.73 -12.34
CA SER A 114 2.11 -5.68 -11.77
C SER A 114 1.61 -6.28 -10.45
N ALA A 115 1.11 -5.45 -9.54
CA ALA A 115 0.56 -5.90 -8.26
C ALA A 115 -0.68 -6.77 -8.44
N VAL A 116 -1.61 -6.39 -9.33
CA VAL A 116 -2.80 -7.19 -9.66
C VAL A 116 -2.42 -8.54 -10.23
N ALA A 117 -1.46 -8.60 -11.16
CA ALA A 117 -0.99 -9.86 -11.72
C ALA A 117 -0.38 -10.75 -10.63
N ALA A 118 0.47 -10.19 -9.77
CA ALA A 118 1.10 -10.93 -8.67
C ALA A 118 0.09 -11.46 -7.64
N LEU A 119 -0.97 -10.70 -7.34
CA LEU A 119 -2.01 -11.10 -6.40
C LEU A 119 -2.93 -12.19 -6.94
N ARG A 120 -3.17 -12.22 -8.25
CA ARG A 120 -3.99 -13.27 -8.90
C ARG A 120 -3.30 -14.63 -8.99
N HIS A 121 -1.97 -14.65 -8.87
CA HIS A 121 -1.15 -15.86 -9.01
C HIS A 121 -0.46 -16.26 -7.69
N GLY A 122 -0.82 -15.61 -6.58
CA GLY A 122 -0.29 -15.87 -5.24
C GLY A 122 -1.07 -16.91 -4.47
#